data_AF-A0A017SIR3-F1
#
_entry.id   AF-A0A017SIR3-F1
#
_cell.length_a   1.000
_cell.length_b   1.000
_cell.length_c   1.000
_cell.angle_alpha   90.00
_cell.angle_beta   90.00
_cell.angle_gamma   90.00
#
_symmetry.space_group_name_H-M   'P 1'
#
loop_
_entity.id
_entity.type
_entity.pdbx_description
1 polymer ?
#
loop_
_entity_poly.entity_id
_entity_poly.type
_entity_poly.pdbx_seq_one_letter_code
_entity_poly.pdbx_strand_id
1 'polypeptide(L)' 'MSLLDCPNEVLILIAEARTPSQFDINALTQTCRRFYRLFNSILYTCDAEHHNGSALYWAATRGMKTTAEKSIQSG' A
#
# COMPACT_ATOMS: atom_id res chain seq x y z
N MET A 1 -20.62 -2.94 13.87
CA MET A 1 -19.66 -1.90 13.49
C MET A 1 -18.71 -2.51 12.47
N SER A 2 -18.76 -2.04 11.23
CA SER A 2 -17.86 -2.47 10.17
C SER A 2 -16.63 -1.57 10.14
N LEU A 3 -15.47 -2.09 9.78
CA LEU A 3 -14.28 -1.26 9.50
C LEU A 3 -14.56 -0.24 8.39
N LEU A 4 -15.53 -0.55 7.51
CA LEU A 4 -15.99 0.34 6.44
C LEU A 4 -16.79 1.55 6.94
N ASP A 5 -17.19 1.60 8.21
CA ASP A 5 -17.90 2.75 8.77
C ASP A 5 -16.91 3.83 9.26
N CYS A 6 -15.63 3.49 9.41
CA CYS A 6 -14.60 4.41 9.86
C CYS A 6 -14.27 5.46 8.78
N PRO A 7 -13.95 6.71 9.16
CA PRO A 7 -13.36 7.71 8.27
C PRO A 7 -12.01 7.25 7.69
N ASN A 8 -11.62 7.82 6.55
CA ASN A 8 -10.36 7.43 5.89
C ASN A 8 -9.15 7.72 6.77
N GLU A 9 -9.16 8.81 7.53
CA GLU A 9 -8.09 9.25 8.43
C GLU A 9 -7.85 8.21 9.52
N VAL A 10 -8.92 7.63 10.09
CA VAL A 10 -8.83 6.57 11.09
C VAL A 10 -8.25 5.29 10.47
N LEU A 11 -8.67 4.97 9.26
CA LEU A 11 -8.17 3.81 8.52
C LEU A 11 -6.68 3.92 8.19
N ILE A 12 -6.22 5.12 7.82
CA ILE A 12 -4.79 5.42 7.59
C ILE A 12 -4.01 5.25 8.89
N LEU A 13 -4.49 5.86 9.98
CA LEU A 13 -3.84 5.72 11.29
C LEU A 13 -3.72 4.25 11.71
N ILE A 14 -4.74 3.42 11.45
CA ILE A 14 -4.66 1.98 11.72
C ILE A 14 -3.58 1.29 10.87
N ALA A 15 -3.47 1.65 9.59
CA ALA A 15 -2.46 1.09 8.70
C ALA A 15 -1.03 1.52 9.08
N GLU A 16 -0.86 2.73 9.62
CA GLU A 16 0.44 3.29 10.02
C GLU A 16 0.83 2.98 11.48
N ALA A 17 -0.13 2.65 12.34
CA ALA A 17 0.08 2.52 13.80
C ALA A 17 1.05 1.39 14.22
N ARG A 18 1.33 0.41 13.36
CA ARG A 18 2.42 -0.57 13.56
C ARG A 18 3.24 -0.61 12.30
N THR A 19 4.56 -0.75 12.41
CA THR A 19 5.48 -0.94 11.27
C THR A 19 4.82 -1.85 10.25
N PRO A 20 4.32 -1.28 9.15
CA PRO A 20 3.32 -2.00 8.38
C PRO A 20 3.99 -3.17 7.70
N SER A 21 3.55 -4.38 8.04
CA SER A 21 3.81 -5.52 7.19
C SER A 21 3.19 -5.19 5.83
N GLN A 22 4.02 -4.96 4.81
CA GLN A 22 3.55 -4.71 3.44
C GLN A 22 2.54 -5.78 2.99
N PHE A 23 2.72 -7.02 3.48
CA PHE A 23 1.81 -8.12 3.24
C PHE A 23 0.40 -7.85 3.78
N ASP A 24 0.29 -7.36 5.01
CA ASP A 24 -1.00 -7.12 5.66
C ASP A 24 -1.73 -5.93 4.99
N ILE A 25 -1.01 -4.86 4.67
CA ILE A 25 -1.57 -3.73 3.90
C ILE A 25 -2.01 -4.20 2.51
N ASN A 26 -1.20 -5.01 1.83
CA ASN A 26 -1.55 -5.54 0.51
C ASN A 26 -2.81 -6.42 0.58
N ALA A 27 -2.93 -7.27 1.60
CA ALA A 27 -4.11 -8.09 1.82
C ALA A 27 -5.35 -7.21 2.03
N LEU A 28 -5.24 -6.16 2.86
CA LEU A 28 -6.34 -5.22 3.11
C LEU A 28 -6.74 -4.44 1.85
N THR A 29 -5.76 -4.00 1.06
CA THR A 29 -5.93 -3.30 -0.22
C THR A 29 -6.76 -4.12 -1.22
N GLN A 30 -6.64 -5.45 -1.19
CA GLN A 30 -7.33 -6.35 -2.12
C GLN A 30 -8.78 -6.67 -1.72
N THR A 31 -9.21 -6.35 -0.49
CA THR A 31 -10.54 -6.75 0.00
C THR A 31 -11.70 -5.98 -0.62
N CYS A 32 -11.55 -4.67 -0.87
CA CYS A 32 -12.61 -3.84 -1.43
C CYS A 32 -12.08 -2.62 -2.18
N ARG A 33 -12.92 -2.03 -3.05
CA ARG A 33 -12.53 -0.88 -3.88
C ARG A 33 -12.13 0.36 -3.07
N ARG A 34 -12.75 0.59 -1.91
CA ARG A 34 -12.41 1.73 -1.04
C ARG A 34 -11.01 1.58 -0.47
N PHE A 35 -10.70 0.40 0.06
CA PHE A 35 -9.39 0.07 0.61
C PHE A 35 -8.32 0.02 -0.48
N TYR A 36 -8.66 -0.47 -1.67
CA TYR A 36 -7.78 -0.38 -2.82
C TYR A 36 -7.35 1.05 -3.10
N ARG A 37 -8.30 1.99 -3.17
CA ARG A 37 -7.99 3.40 -3.45
C ARG A 37 -7.19 4.06 -2.33
N LEU A 38 -7.47 3.71 -1.08
CA LEU A 38 -6.86 4.33 0.09
C LEU A 38 -5.45 3.79 0.37
N PHE A 39 -5.29 2.47 0.39
CA PHE A 39 -4.07 1.82 0.86
C PHE A 39 -3.08 1.49 -0.27
N ASN A 40 -3.51 1.45 -1.53
CA ASN A 40 -2.59 1.18 -2.62
C ASN A 40 -1.52 2.28 -2.76
N SER A 41 -1.84 3.56 -2.52
CA SER A 41 -0.83 4.63 -2.50
C SER A 41 0.09 4.53 -1.28
N ILE A 42 -0.49 4.24 -0.11
CA ILE A 42 0.24 4.09 1.15
C ILE A 42 1.25 2.94 1.05
N LEU A 43 0.86 1.83 0.42
CA LEU A 43 1.74 0.68 0.22
C LEU A 43 3.04 1.03 -0.51
N TYR A 44 2.96 1.81 -1.59
CA TYR A 44 4.16 2.21 -2.35
C TYR A 44 4.95 3.32 -1.65
N THR A 45 4.27 4.25 -0.96
CA THR A 45 4.93 5.31 -0.18
C THR A 45 5.74 4.68 0.97
N CYS A 46 5.14 3.75 1.72
CA CYS A 46 5.83 3.02 2.78
C CYS A 46 6.98 2.15 2.23
N ASP A 47 6.83 1.54 1.06
CA ASP A 47 7.92 0.78 0.42
C ASP A 47 9.12 1.66 0.06
N ALA A 48 8.88 2.87 -0.46
CA ALA A 48 9.92 3.83 -0.77
C ALA A 48 10.65 4.30 0.51
N GLU A 49 9.91 4.64 1.55
CA GLU A 49 10.47 5.22 2.79
C GLU A 49 11.15 4.18 3.71
N HIS A 50 10.56 2.99 3.86
CA HIS A 50 10.97 2.03 4.89
C HIS A 50 11.61 0.75 4.33
N HIS A 51 11.39 0.45 3.05
CA HIS A 51 11.87 -0.78 2.41
C HIS A 51 12.78 -0.51 1.20
N ASN A 52 13.27 0.72 1.07
CA ASN A 52 14.25 1.13 0.07
C ASN A 52 13.79 0.84 -1.38
N GLY A 53 12.49 0.97 -1.65
CA GLY A 53 11.91 0.75 -2.97
C GLY A 53 11.90 -0.73 -3.41
N SER A 54 11.81 -1.67 -2.47
CA SER A 54 11.85 -3.11 -2.75
C SER A 54 10.75 -3.56 -3.74
N ALA A 55 9.58 -2.92 -3.72
CA ALA A 55 8.49 -3.19 -4.63
C ALA A 55 8.82 -2.77 -6.06
N LEU A 56 9.54 -1.64 -6.25
CA LEU A 56 10.02 -1.22 -7.57
C LEU A 56 11.04 -2.23 -8.12
N TYR A 57 12.01 -2.62 -7.30
CA TYR A 57 13.02 -3.62 -7.68
C TYR A 57 12.37 -4.96 -8.06
N TRP A 58 11.43 -5.44 -7.25
CA TRP A 58 10.69 -6.66 -7.53
C TRP A 58 9.86 -6.54 -8.82
N ALA A 59 9.18 -5.40 -9.03
CA ALA A 59 8.38 -5.19 -10.23
C ALA A 59 9.24 -5.14 -11.49
N ALA A 60 10.40 -4.48 -11.44
CA ALA A 60 11.36 -4.42 -12.54
C ALA A 60 11.92 -5.80 -12.89
N THR A 61 12.28 -6.61 -11.89
CA THR A 61 12.83 -7.96 -12.10
C THR A 61 11.79 -8.97 -12.60
N ARG A 62 10.51 -8.76 -12.28
CA ARG A 62 9.40 -9.65 -12.69
C ARG A 62 8.66 -9.19 -13.96
N GLY A 63 9.02 -8.05 -14.53
CA GLY A 63 8.33 -7.47 -15.70
C GLY A 63 6.93 -6.92 -15.39
N MET A 64 6.65 -6.57 -14.13
CA MET A 64 5.34 -6.05 -13.71
C MET A 64 5.25 -4.54 -13.91
N LYS A 65 5.04 -4.13 -15.17
CA LYS A 65 4.96 -2.73 -15.60
C LYS A 65 4.03 -1.86 -14.73
N THR A 66 2.81 -2.32 -14.48
CA THR A 66 1.80 -1.57 -13.71
C THR A 66 2.21 -1.35 -12.26
N THR A 67 2.90 -2.31 -11.64
CA THR A 67 3.43 -2.16 -10.28
C THR A 67 4.62 -1.21 -10.27
N ALA A 68 5.53 -1.32 -11.25
CA ALA A 68 6.67 -0.41 -11.37
C ALA A 68 6.23 1.05 -11.57
N GLU A 69 5.25 1.30 -12.43
CA GLU A 69 4.68 2.65 -12.65
C GLU A 69 4.10 3.24 -11.36
N LYS A 70 3.39 2.43 -10.57
CA LYS A 70 2.82 2.88 -9.28
C LYS A 70 3.90 3.16 -8.24
N SER A 71 4.93 2.32 -8.16
CA SER A 71 6.08 2.57 -7.29
C SER A 71 6.78 3.88 -7.66
N ILE A 72 6.96 4.16 -8.96
CA ILE A 72 7.59 5.41 -9.44
C ILE A 72 6.70 6.63 -9.16
N GLN A 73 5.39 6.53 -9.29
CA GLN A 73 4.47 7.64 -9.00
C GLN A 73 4.37 7.99 -7.51
N SER A 74 4.75 7.07 -6.63
CA SER A 74 4.60 7.22 -5.18
C SER A 74 5.92 7.54 -4.45
N GLY A 75 7.02 7.72 -5.19
CA GLY A 75 8.36 8.03 -4.68
C GLY A 75 8.88 9.35 -5.21
#